data_AF-A0A1H2EUN8-F1
#
_entry.id   AF-A0A1H2EUN8-F1
#
_cell.length_a   1.000
_cell.length_b   1.000
_cell.length_c   1.000
_cell.angle_alpha   90.00
_cell.angle_beta   90.00
_cell.angle_gamma   90.00
#
_symmetry.space_group_name_H-M   'P 1'
#
loop_
_entity.id
_entity.type
_entity.pdbx_description
1 polymer ?
#
loop_
_entity_poly.entity_id
_entity_poly.type
_entity_poly.pdbx_seq_one_letter_code
_entity_poly.pdbx_strand_id
1 'polypeptide(L)'
;MTARDTGAKAPDAGARDARRLAATAGGADPARADGAASSVTDPGEPVPFWRAKSLDRMTDVEWESVCDGCGRCCLNKLEDWDTGEVVWTSLSCTLLDQHSCRCGDYDNRLAKVPDCLPLTPETVPQLTWLPPTCGYRLISEGRDLYWWHPLVSGDPDTVHAAGISVRGRTYPEDGIELEDYENFVVDWPGEGPEE
;
A
#
# COMPACT_ATOMS: atom_id res chain seq x y z
N MET A 1 19.28 -40.24 7.24
CA MET A 1 18.04 -40.27 6.44
C MET A 1 16.86 -40.19 7.39
N THR A 2 16.41 -38.98 7.70
CA THR A 2 15.13 -38.74 8.41
C THR A 2 14.61 -37.40 7.89
N ALA A 3 13.73 -37.47 6.89
CA ALA A 3 12.91 -36.34 6.49
C ALA A 3 11.86 -36.13 7.58
N ARG A 4 11.79 -34.92 8.13
CA ARG A 4 10.68 -34.47 8.97
C ARG A 4 9.72 -33.72 8.07
N ASP A 5 8.58 -34.38 7.89
CA ASP A 5 7.37 -33.88 7.27
C ASP A 5 6.75 -32.83 8.22
N THR A 6 6.73 -31.56 7.81
CA THR A 6 5.97 -30.51 8.51
C THR A 6 5.04 -29.86 7.52
N GLY A 7 3.95 -30.55 7.19
CA GLY A 7 2.80 -29.98 6.50
C GLY A 7 2.19 -28.86 7.33
N ALA A 8 2.45 -27.62 6.93
CA ALA A 8 1.68 -26.47 7.38
C ALA A 8 0.36 -26.47 6.60
N LYS A 9 -0.74 -26.73 7.30
CA LYS A 9 -2.08 -26.71 6.75
C LYS A 9 -2.55 -25.25 6.66
N ALA A 10 -2.86 -24.78 5.45
CA ALA A 10 -3.51 -23.49 5.22
C ALA A 10 -4.82 -23.37 6.03
N PRO A 11 -5.14 -22.21 6.63
CA PRO A 11 -6.43 -22.00 7.28
C PRO A 11 -7.55 -21.83 6.25
N ASP A 12 -8.69 -22.41 6.60
CA ASP A 12 -9.93 -22.48 5.82
C ASP A 12 -10.53 -21.09 5.60
N ALA A 13 -10.60 -20.64 4.33
CA ALA A 13 -11.26 -19.40 3.93
C ALA A 13 -12.79 -19.61 3.97
N GLY A 14 -13.39 -19.30 5.12
CA GLY A 14 -14.82 -19.41 5.33
C GLY A 14 -15.63 -18.48 4.42
N ALA A 15 -16.29 -19.08 3.42
CA ALA A 15 -17.32 -18.43 2.61
C ALA A 15 -18.50 -17.97 3.50
N ARG A 16 -18.83 -16.69 3.47
CA ARG A 16 -20.03 -16.14 4.12
C ARG A 16 -21.07 -15.81 3.07
N ASP A 17 -22.09 -16.65 3.02
CA ASP A 17 -23.21 -16.53 2.11
C ASP A 17 -24.27 -15.55 2.64
N ALA A 18 -24.79 -14.74 1.73
CA ALA A 18 -25.67 -13.62 1.98
C ALA A 18 -27.14 -14.08 2.11
N ARG A 19 -27.86 -13.60 3.14
CA ARG A 19 -29.32 -13.53 3.10
C ARG A 19 -29.89 -12.35 3.88
N ARG A 20 -30.48 -11.44 3.11
CA ARG A 20 -31.38 -10.35 3.48
C ARG A 20 -32.51 -10.80 4.39
N LEU A 21 -32.96 -9.91 5.28
CA LEU A 21 -34.38 -9.60 5.52
C LEU A 21 -34.50 -8.15 6.03
N ALA A 22 -35.51 -7.43 5.51
CA ALA A 22 -35.77 -6.01 5.72
C ALA A 22 -36.86 -5.80 6.79
N ALA A 23 -36.83 -4.67 7.53
CA ALA A 23 -38.03 -3.92 7.97
C ALA A 23 -37.71 -2.58 8.70
N THR A 24 -37.95 -1.47 7.98
CA THR A 24 -38.76 -0.27 8.31
C THR A 24 -38.46 0.68 9.50
N ALA A 25 -38.11 1.93 9.10
CA ALA A 25 -38.80 3.24 9.31
C ALA A 25 -38.78 3.98 10.67
N GLY A 26 -38.42 5.28 10.56
CA GLY A 26 -38.63 6.39 11.52
C GLY A 26 -37.30 6.89 12.09
N GLY A 27 -36.75 8.08 11.81
CA GLY A 27 -37.29 9.34 11.31
C GLY A 27 -36.80 10.46 12.25
N ALA A 28 -35.87 11.31 11.79
CA ALA A 28 -35.69 12.73 12.16
C ALA A 28 -34.33 13.26 11.65
N ASP A 29 -34.39 14.14 10.66
CA ASP A 29 -33.38 15.19 10.38
C ASP A 29 -33.35 16.17 11.58
N PRO A 30 -32.19 16.76 11.94
CA PRO A 30 -31.68 17.84 11.08
C PRO A 30 -30.15 18.01 11.04
N ALA A 31 -29.74 18.75 10.01
CA ALA A 31 -28.60 19.66 9.94
C ALA A 31 -27.28 19.12 9.37
N ARG A 32 -27.15 19.36 8.05
CA ARG A 32 -26.02 20.01 7.37
C ARG A 32 -24.68 20.04 8.13
N ALA A 33 -23.71 19.29 7.60
CA ALA A 33 -22.33 19.73 7.55
C ALA A 33 -21.74 19.27 6.21
N ASP A 34 -21.72 20.17 5.23
CA ASP A 34 -20.92 20.02 4.02
C ASP A 34 -19.44 20.00 4.44
N GLY A 35 -18.90 18.80 4.63
CA GLY A 35 -17.52 18.55 5.06
C GLY A 35 -16.59 18.29 3.89
N ALA A 36 -16.67 19.08 2.81
CA ALA A 36 -15.60 19.14 1.84
C ALA A 36 -14.43 19.91 2.49
N ALA A 37 -13.44 19.19 3.02
CA ALA A 37 -12.16 19.77 3.40
C ALA A 37 -11.40 20.18 2.13
N SER A 38 -11.88 21.24 1.48
CA SER A 38 -11.11 21.99 0.50
C SER A 38 -10.14 22.84 1.29
N SER A 39 -8.88 22.41 1.35
CA SER A 39 -7.80 23.18 1.96
C SER A 39 -7.57 24.45 1.14
N VAL A 40 -8.18 25.55 1.57
CA VAL A 40 -7.88 26.89 1.05
C VAL A 40 -6.49 27.25 1.54
N THR A 41 -5.50 27.24 0.65
CA THR A 41 -4.12 27.60 0.96
C THR A 41 -4.05 29.08 1.34
N ASP A 42 -3.52 29.39 2.53
CA ASP A 42 -3.29 30.77 2.99
C ASP A 42 -2.18 31.40 2.11
N PRO A 43 -2.38 32.58 1.49
CA PRO A 43 -1.47 33.19 0.50
C PRO A 43 -0.06 33.58 1.00
N GLY A 44 0.38 33.10 2.17
CA GLY A 44 1.72 33.32 2.72
C GLY A 44 2.51 32.06 3.08
N GLU A 45 1.91 30.86 3.00
CA GLU A 45 2.63 29.63 3.36
C GLU A 45 3.46 29.11 2.17
N PRO A 46 4.75 28.79 2.35
CA PRO A 46 5.56 28.24 1.28
C PRO A 46 4.93 26.95 0.76
N VAL A 47 4.75 26.87 -0.56
CA VAL A 47 4.21 25.67 -1.21
C VAL A 47 5.12 24.48 -0.89
N PRO A 48 4.59 23.37 -0.36
CA PRO A 48 5.39 22.19 -0.07
C PRO A 48 6.08 21.64 -1.31
N PHE A 49 7.28 21.08 -1.15
CA PHE A 49 8.11 20.64 -2.29
C PHE A 49 7.40 19.58 -3.16
N TRP A 50 6.62 18.68 -2.56
CA TRP A 50 5.90 17.63 -3.27
C TRP A 50 4.76 18.16 -4.15
N ARG A 51 4.29 19.38 -3.90
CA ARG A 51 3.35 20.10 -4.78
C ARG A 51 4.06 20.97 -5.81
N ALA A 52 5.31 21.37 -5.54
CA ALA A 52 6.05 22.31 -6.38
C ALA A 52 7.01 21.64 -7.38
N LYS A 53 7.48 20.41 -7.09
CA LYS A 53 8.48 19.69 -7.87
C LYS A 53 7.89 18.43 -8.48
N SER A 54 8.27 18.14 -9.72
CA SER A 54 8.13 16.80 -10.29
C SER A 54 9.14 15.84 -9.67
N LEU A 55 8.87 14.54 -9.78
CA LEU A 55 9.71 13.47 -9.24
C LEU A 55 11.19 13.55 -9.68
N ASP A 56 11.45 13.91 -10.95
CA ASP A 56 12.81 14.07 -11.51
C ASP A 56 13.58 15.29 -10.98
N ARG A 57 12.91 16.17 -10.22
CA ARG A 57 13.49 17.40 -9.65
C ARG A 57 13.72 17.30 -8.15
N MET A 58 13.40 16.16 -7.54
CA MET A 58 13.62 15.92 -6.12
C MET A 58 15.09 15.60 -5.87
N THR A 59 15.61 16.08 -4.75
CA THR A 59 16.85 15.54 -4.17
C THR A 59 16.61 14.15 -3.60
N ASP A 60 17.66 13.37 -3.37
CA ASP A 60 17.53 12.03 -2.77
C ASP A 60 16.77 12.05 -1.43
N VAL A 61 17.00 13.08 -0.60
CA VAL A 61 16.30 13.24 0.69
C VAL A 61 14.81 13.50 0.49
N GLU A 62 14.46 14.36 -0.47
CA GLU A 62 13.07 14.63 -0.81
C GLU A 62 12.41 13.38 -1.40
N TRP A 63 13.09 12.68 -2.30
CA TRP A 63 12.64 11.44 -2.92
C TRP A 63 12.33 10.36 -1.87
N GLU A 64 13.24 10.09 -0.95
CA GLU A 64 13.03 9.08 0.09
C GLU A 64 11.89 9.47 1.04
N SER A 65 11.68 10.77 1.29
CA SER A 65 10.58 11.25 2.14
C SER A 65 9.18 11.11 1.53
N VAL A 66 9.07 10.86 0.21
CA VAL A 66 7.80 10.57 -0.47
C VAL A 66 7.27 9.17 -0.13
N CYS A 67 8.12 8.26 0.34
CA CYS A 67 7.68 6.94 0.78
C CYS A 67 6.85 7.05 2.09
N ASP A 68 5.56 6.78 1.99
CA ASP A 68 4.66 6.78 3.16
C ASP A 68 5.05 5.73 4.20
N GLY A 69 5.62 4.60 3.79
CA GLY A 69 5.88 3.46 4.67
C GLY A 69 4.72 2.53 4.87
N CYS A 70 3.81 2.47 3.89
CA CYS A 70 2.70 1.53 3.96
C CYS A 70 3.16 0.07 3.83
N GLY A 71 4.30 -0.21 3.19
CA GLY A 71 4.81 -1.56 2.94
C GLY A 71 4.13 -2.31 1.79
N ARG A 72 3.15 -1.70 1.10
CA ARG A 72 2.39 -2.36 0.02
C ARG A 72 3.26 -2.70 -1.20
N CYS A 73 4.31 -1.91 -1.47
CA CYS A 73 5.27 -2.22 -2.53
C CYS A 73 6.08 -3.49 -2.24
N CYS A 74 6.22 -3.90 -0.96
CA CYS A 74 6.95 -5.09 -0.52
C CYS A 74 6.09 -6.37 -0.52
N LEU A 75 4.82 -6.30 -0.92
CA LEU A 75 4.00 -7.48 -1.15
C LEU A 75 4.42 -8.18 -2.43
N ASN A 76 4.39 -9.51 -2.44
CA ASN A 76 4.54 -10.27 -3.67
C ASN A 76 3.37 -10.00 -4.61
N LYS A 77 3.68 -10.07 -5.90
CA LYS A 77 2.74 -9.78 -6.97
C LYS A 77 2.81 -10.92 -7.97
N LEU A 78 1.66 -11.29 -8.51
CA LEU A 78 1.58 -12.25 -9.59
C LEU A 78 1.21 -11.50 -10.85
N GLU A 79 1.87 -11.85 -11.95
CA GLU A 79 1.58 -11.32 -13.27
C GLU A 79 0.88 -12.41 -14.08
N ASP A 80 -0.26 -12.08 -14.65
CA ASP A 80 -0.96 -12.94 -15.59
C ASP A 80 -0.20 -12.98 -16.92
N TRP A 81 0.18 -14.18 -17.35
CA TRP A 81 1.05 -14.37 -18.52
C TRP A 81 0.38 -14.09 -19.86
N ASP A 82 -0.97 -14.07 -19.91
CA ASP A 82 -1.75 -13.78 -21.12
C ASP A 82 -2.02 -12.28 -21.27
N THR A 83 -2.29 -11.59 -20.16
CA THR A 83 -2.79 -10.21 -20.13
C THR A 83 -1.77 -9.19 -19.62
N GLY A 84 -0.75 -9.62 -18.87
CA GLY A 84 0.17 -8.75 -18.15
C GLY A 84 -0.49 -8.05 -16.95
N GLU A 85 -1.67 -8.48 -16.52
CA GLU A 85 -2.33 -7.94 -15.33
C GLU A 85 -1.55 -8.35 -14.08
N VAL A 86 -1.27 -7.38 -13.21
CA VAL A 86 -0.54 -7.60 -11.96
C VAL A 86 -1.50 -7.55 -10.79
N VAL A 87 -1.58 -8.64 -10.04
CA VAL A 87 -2.39 -8.78 -8.82
C VAL A 87 -1.51 -8.86 -7.59
N TRP A 88 -2.00 -8.39 -6.44
CA TRP A 88 -1.29 -8.47 -5.17
C TRP A 88 -1.57 -9.78 -4.44
N THR A 89 -0.60 -10.20 -3.63
CA THR A 89 -0.82 -11.21 -2.59
C THR A 89 -0.65 -10.60 -1.20
N SER A 90 -1.13 -11.30 -0.18
CA SER A 90 -0.86 -10.98 1.23
C SER A 90 0.51 -11.49 1.72
N LEU A 91 1.36 -11.98 0.81
CA LEU A 91 2.70 -12.44 1.14
C LEU A 91 3.68 -11.26 1.11
N SER A 92 4.36 -11.03 2.22
CA SER A 92 5.42 -10.02 2.32
C SER A 92 6.78 -10.61 1.94
N CYS A 93 7.57 -9.82 1.20
CA CYS A 93 8.99 -10.07 0.98
C CYS A 93 9.73 -10.43 2.29
N THR A 94 10.70 -11.34 2.22
CA THR A 94 11.55 -11.80 3.33
C THR A 94 12.26 -10.65 4.07
N LEU A 95 12.50 -9.51 3.40
CA LEU A 95 13.12 -8.34 4.01
C LEU A 95 12.13 -7.35 4.65
N LEU A 96 10.82 -7.57 4.55
CA LEU A 96 9.83 -6.67 5.14
C LEU A 96 9.67 -6.95 6.63
N ASP A 97 9.93 -5.94 7.46
CA ASP A 97 9.45 -5.95 8.84
C ASP A 97 7.95 -5.62 8.85
N GLN A 98 7.12 -6.64 9.12
CA GLN A 98 5.65 -6.54 9.02
C GLN A 98 5.03 -5.65 10.11
N HIS A 99 5.78 -5.29 11.15
CA HIS A 99 5.31 -4.39 12.19
C HIS A 99 5.58 -2.93 11.80
N SER A 100 6.84 -2.56 11.55
CA SER A 100 7.24 -1.22 11.13
C SER A 100 6.86 -0.89 9.68
N CYS A 101 6.55 -1.89 8.86
CA CYS A 101 6.31 -1.75 7.41
C CYS A 101 7.50 -1.15 6.65
N ARG A 102 8.72 -1.39 7.13
CA ARG A 102 9.97 -0.94 6.51
C ARG A 102 10.82 -2.14 6.09
N CYS A 103 11.64 -1.93 5.06
CA CYS A 103 12.62 -2.92 4.64
C CYS A 103 13.74 -2.99 5.69
N GLY A 104 14.04 -4.19 6.19
CA GLY A 104 15.09 -4.43 7.18
C GLY A 104 16.51 -4.28 6.63
N ASP A 105 16.67 -4.25 5.29
CA ASP A 105 17.96 -3.99 4.64
C ASP A 105 17.76 -3.25 3.31
N TYR A 106 17.23 -2.03 3.42
CA TYR A 106 16.89 -1.21 2.26
C TYR A 106 18.10 -1.01 1.33
N ASP A 107 19.26 -0.64 1.86
CA ASP A 107 20.44 -0.31 1.04
C ASP A 107 20.96 -1.51 0.22
N ASN A 108 20.82 -2.74 0.72
CA ASN A 108 21.29 -3.94 0.02
C ASN A 108 20.17 -4.79 -0.59
N ARG A 109 18.93 -4.29 -0.61
CA ARG A 109 17.73 -5.07 -0.98
C ARG A 109 17.82 -5.70 -2.37
N LEU A 110 18.33 -4.98 -3.36
CA LEU A 110 18.43 -5.44 -4.74
C LEU A 110 19.43 -6.59 -4.92
N ALA A 111 20.44 -6.67 -4.04
CA ALA A 111 21.41 -7.77 -4.05
C ALA A 111 20.86 -9.04 -3.37
N LYS A 112 19.91 -8.87 -2.44
CA LYS A 112 19.32 -9.96 -1.65
C LYS A 112 18.02 -10.50 -2.26
N VAL A 113 17.22 -9.63 -2.87
CA VAL A 113 15.93 -9.93 -3.46
C VAL A 113 15.96 -9.41 -4.90
N PRO A 114 16.36 -10.26 -5.88
CA PRO A 114 16.51 -9.85 -7.27
C PRO A 114 15.24 -9.27 -7.90
N ASP A 115 14.07 -9.71 -7.44
CA ASP A 115 12.76 -9.25 -7.90
C ASP A 115 12.29 -7.95 -7.22
N CYS A 116 13.08 -7.43 -6.27
CA CYS A 116 12.80 -6.12 -5.68
C CYS A 116 13.00 -5.03 -6.74
N LEU A 117 11.93 -4.32 -7.08
CA LEU A 117 11.98 -3.29 -8.09
C LEU A 117 12.39 -1.93 -7.49
N PRO A 118 13.43 -1.27 -8.03
CA PRO A 118 13.77 0.08 -7.61
C PRO A 118 12.68 1.04 -8.08
N LEU A 119 12.15 1.86 -7.17
CA LEU A 119 11.32 3.00 -7.52
C LEU A 119 12.26 4.16 -7.87
N THR A 120 12.12 4.68 -9.08
CA THR A 120 12.87 5.83 -9.62
C THR A 120 11.91 6.75 -10.37
N PRO A 121 12.28 8.02 -10.64
CA PRO A 121 11.45 8.91 -11.44
C PRO A 121 11.06 8.34 -12.81
N GLU A 122 11.92 7.51 -13.40
CA GLU A 122 11.68 6.87 -14.70
C GLU A 122 10.75 5.66 -14.60
N THR A 123 10.89 4.85 -13.55
CA THR A 123 10.15 3.58 -13.41
C THR A 123 8.75 3.81 -12.87
N VAL A 124 8.56 4.71 -11.89
CA VAL A 124 7.27 4.94 -11.24
C VAL A 124 6.11 5.16 -12.22
N PRO A 125 6.23 6.02 -13.26
CA PRO A 125 5.14 6.22 -14.23
C PRO A 125 4.79 5.00 -15.08
N GLN A 126 5.67 3.99 -15.11
CA GLN A 126 5.49 2.76 -15.89
C GLN A 126 4.86 1.63 -15.06
N LEU A 127 4.84 1.75 -13.73
CA LEU A 127 4.34 0.72 -12.83
C LEU A 127 2.81 0.83 -12.68
N THR A 128 2.09 -0.08 -13.31
CA THR A 128 0.61 -0.13 -13.28
C THR A 128 0.03 -0.57 -11.94
N TRP A 129 0.84 -1.26 -11.12
CA TRP A 129 0.44 -1.88 -9.86
C TRP A 129 0.73 -1.05 -8.62
N LEU A 130 1.25 0.18 -8.73
CA LEU A 130 1.45 1.00 -7.53
C LEU A 130 0.08 1.30 -6.89
N PRO A 131 -0.07 1.12 -5.56
CA PRO A 131 -1.32 1.42 -4.87
C PRO A 131 -1.84 2.82 -5.22
N PRO A 132 -3.16 3.04 -5.32
CA PRO A 132 -3.72 4.35 -5.68
C PRO A 132 -3.41 5.45 -4.65
N THR A 133 -2.92 5.06 -3.47
CA THR A 133 -2.50 5.95 -2.38
C THR A 133 -0.99 6.16 -2.30
N CYS A 134 -0.19 5.48 -3.14
CA CYS A 134 1.26 5.58 -3.10
C CYS A 134 1.72 7.02 -3.36
N GLY A 135 2.55 7.58 -2.47
CA GLY A 135 3.03 8.95 -2.57
C GLY A 135 3.71 9.24 -3.91
N TYR A 136 4.56 8.32 -4.40
CA TYR A 136 5.23 8.46 -5.69
C TYR A 136 4.23 8.50 -6.85
N ARG A 137 3.22 7.63 -6.83
CA ARG A 137 2.17 7.60 -7.86
C ARG A 137 1.39 8.90 -7.86
N LEU A 138 0.90 9.33 -6.69
CA LEU A 138 0.11 10.56 -6.54
C LEU A 138 0.86 11.78 -7.11
N ILE A 139 2.11 11.97 -6.71
CA ILE A 139 2.92 13.09 -7.19
C ILE A 139 3.18 12.98 -8.70
N SER A 140 3.44 11.78 -9.23
CA SER A 140 3.61 11.58 -10.68
C SER A 140 2.35 11.92 -11.48
N GLU A 141 1.17 11.69 -10.88
CA GLU A 141 -0.15 12.00 -11.45
C GLU A 141 -0.57 13.46 -11.19
N GLY A 142 0.26 14.27 -10.52
CA GLY A 142 -0.08 15.65 -10.14
C GLY A 142 -1.14 15.77 -9.04
N ARG A 143 -1.35 14.70 -8.28
CA ARG A 143 -2.27 14.63 -7.14
C ARG A 143 -1.53 14.93 -5.84
N ASP A 144 -2.26 15.49 -4.88
CA ASP A 144 -1.70 15.77 -3.57
C ASP A 144 -1.66 14.51 -2.67
N LEU A 145 -0.86 14.60 -1.61
CA LEU A 145 -0.73 13.54 -0.61
C LEU A 145 -1.92 13.57 0.36
N TYR A 146 -2.34 12.40 0.83
CA TYR A 146 -3.43 12.28 1.80
C TYR A 146 -3.02 12.82 3.19
N TRP A 147 -4.02 13.15 4.02
CA TRP A 147 -3.83 13.74 5.35
C TRP A 147 -2.94 12.91 6.29
N TRP A 148 -2.94 11.58 6.13
CA TRP A 148 -2.18 10.63 6.95
C TRP A 148 -0.75 10.41 6.45
N HIS A 149 -0.36 11.00 5.31
CA HIS A 149 0.98 10.86 4.78
C HIS A 149 1.99 11.58 5.70
N PRO A 150 3.17 11.02 6.01
CA PRO A 150 4.11 11.62 6.98
C PRO A 150 4.55 13.05 6.65
N LEU A 151 4.70 13.39 5.37
CA LEU A 151 4.97 14.77 4.92
C LEU A 151 3.85 15.77 5.24
N VAL A 152 2.61 15.29 5.41
CA VAL A 152 1.42 16.10 5.72
C VAL A 152 1.11 16.06 7.22
N SER A 153 1.11 14.87 7.84
CA SER A 153 0.77 14.68 9.25
C SER A 153 1.92 15.02 10.20
N GLY A 154 3.16 14.93 9.74
CA GLY A 154 4.36 14.98 10.58
C GLY A 154 4.59 13.72 11.43
N ASP A 155 3.75 12.70 11.29
CA ASP A 155 3.77 11.48 12.10
C ASP A 155 3.73 10.23 11.20
N PRO A 156 4.76 9.35 11.21
CA PRO A 156 4.73 8.13 10.43
C PRO A 156 3.64 7.14 10.87
N ASP A 157 3.18 7.19 12.12
CA ASP A 157 2.19 6.24 12.62
C ASP A 157 0.77 6.50 12.07
N THR A 158 0.50 7.68 11.49
CA THR A 158 -0.81 7.98 10.88
C THR A 158 -1.12 7.08 9.69
N VAL A 159 -0.11 6.56 8.99
CA VAL A 159 -0.27 5.58 7.89
C VAL A 159 -0.89 4.28 8.40
N HIS A 160 -0.51 3.86 9.62
CA HIS A 160 -1.08 2.68 10.27
C HIS A 160 -2.46 2.98 10.84
N ALA A 161 -2.64 4.15 11.48
CA ALA A 161 -3.92 4.58 12.03
C ALA A 161 -5.01 4.71 10.95
N ALA A 162 -4.64 5.14 9.74
CA ALA A 162 -5.53 5.23 8.59
C ALA A 162 -5.82 3.87 7.92
N GLY A 163 -5.25 2.76 8.41
CA GLY A 163 -5.46 1.42 7.85
C GLY A 163 -4.80 1.19 6.48
N ILE A 164 -3.91 2.09 6.05
CA ILE A 164 -3.29 2.04 4.74
C ILE A 164 -2.14 1.04 4.70
N SER A 165 -1.38 0.93 5.79
CA SER A 165 -0.25 0.02 5.86
C SER A 165 -0.63 -1.46 5.78
N VAL A 166 0.34 -2.30 5.46
CA VAL A 166 0.21 -3.77 5.46
C VAL A 166 0.20 -4.39 6.86
N ARG A 167 0.44 -3.60 7.92
CA ARG A 167 0.56 -4.06 9.32
C ARG A 167 -0.62 -4.95 9.72
N GLY A 168 -0.32 -6.17 10.14
CA GLY A 168 -1.32 -7.15 10.60
C GLY A 168 -2.16 -7.79 9.50
N ARG A 169 -1.78 -7.62 8.22
CA ARG A 169 -2.52 -8.11 7.05
C ARG A 169 -1.70 -9.04 6.15
N THR A 170 -0.49 -9.40 6.58
CA THR A 170 0.48 -10.13 5.76
C THR A 170 1.00 -11.38 6.43
N TYR A 171 1.54 -12.28 5.61
CA TYR A 171 2.31 -13.44 6.01
C TYR A 171 3.70 -13.37 5.36
N PRO A 172 4.78 -13.83 6.01
CA PRO A 172 6.07 -13.92 5.35
C PRO A 172 6.01 -14.92 4.19
N GLU A 173 6.74 -14.63 3.12
CA GLU A 173 6.86 -15.55 1.98
C GLU A 173 7.70 -16.81 2.29
N ASP A 174 8.58 -16.73 3.30
CA ASP A 174 9.53 -17.78 3.62
C ASP A 174 8.84 -19.12 3.93
N GLY A 175 9.13 -20.14 3.11
CA GLY A 175 8.58 -21.50 3.26
C GLY A 175 7.25 -21.74 2.54
N ILE A 176 6.82 -20.81 1.68
CA ILE A 176 5.68 -20.99 0.78
C ILE A 176 6.23 -21.21 -0.63
N GLU A 177 5.77 -22.27 -1.30
CA GLU A 177 6.16 -22.55 -2.68
C GLU A 177 5.48 -21.55 -3.63
N LEU A 178 6.14 -21.21 -4.74
CA LEU A 178 5.64 -20.19 -5.68
C LEU A 178 4.27 -20.55 -6.26
N GLU A 179 4.02 -21.84 -6.49
CA GLU A 179 2.74 -22.35 -6.98
C GLU A 179 1.58 -22.09 -5.99
N ASP A 180 1.88 -21.94 -4.69
CA ASP A 180 0.88 -21.67 -3.67
C ASP A 180 0.57 -20.18 -3.49
N TYR A 181 1.31 -19.27 -4.12
CA TYR A 181 1.13 -17.82 -3.97
C TYR A 181 -0.27 -17.36 -4.41
N GLU A 182 -0.90 -18.06 -5.36
CA GLU A 182 -2.26 -17.78 -5.83
C GLU A 182 -3.31 -17.88 -4.71
N ASN A 183 -3.07 -18.71 -3.69
CA ASN A 183 -3.96 -18.85 -2.53
C ASN A 183 -3.95 -17.62 -1.61
N PHE A 184 -3.02 -16.69 -1.82
CA PHE A 184 -2.84 -15.49 -1.00
C PHE A 184 -3.25 -14.21 -1.72
N VAL A 185 -3.85 -14.29 -2.92
CA VAL A 185 -4.29 -13.13 -3.71
C VAL A 185 -5.30 -12.28 -2.94
N VAL A 186 -5.12 -10.96 -2.99
CA VAL A 186 -5.94 -9.98 -2.26
C VAL A 186 -6.08 -8.66 -3.04
N ASP A 187 -7.23 -8.00 -2.89
CA ASP A 187 -7.54 -6.76 -3.63
C ASP A 187 -7.23 -5.47 -2.86
N TRP A 188 -7.25 -5.54 -1.53
CA TRP A 188 -7.13 -4.38 -0.65
C TRP A 188 -5.91 -3.47 -0.85
N PRO A 189 -4.73 -3.92 -1.35
CA PRO A 189 -3.64 -3.00 -1.64
C PRO A 189 -3.96 -2.03 -2.79
N GLY A 190 -4.83 -2.45 -3.71
CA GLY A 190 -5.36 -1.65 -4.80
C GLY A 190 -6.54 -0.75 -4.42
N GLU A 191 -7.07 -0.90 -3.21
CA GLU A 191 -8.15 -0.07 -2.68
C GLU A 191 -7.60 1.21 -2.03
N GLY A 192 -8.26 2.33 -2.27
CA GLY A 192 -8.04 3.59 -1.54
C GLY A 192 -8.77 3.58 -0.19
N PRO A 193 -8.52 4.56 0.70
CA PRO A 193 -9.37 4.76 1.86
C PRO A 193 -10.81 4.97 1.38
N GLU A 194 -11.77 4.20 1.92
CA GLU A 194 -13.20 4.42 1.68
C GLU A 194 -13.54 5.88 2.03
N GLU A 195 -14.28 6.57 1.14
CA GLU A 195 -14.71 7.96 1.34
C GLU A 195 -15.69 8.11 2.52
#